data_AF-A0A1M5WWD7-F1
#
_entry.id   AF-A0A1M5WWD7-F1
#
_cell.length_a   1.000
_cell.length_b   1.000
_cell.length_c   1.000
_cell.angle_alpha   90.00
_cell.angle_beta   90.00
_cell.angle_gamma   90.00
#
_symmetry.space_group_name_H-M   'P 1'
#
loop_
_entity.id
_entity.type
_entity.pdbx_description
1 polymer ?
#
loop_
_entity_poly.entity_id
_entity_poly.type
_entity_poly.pdbx_seq_one_letter_code
_entity_poly.pdbx_strand_id
1 'polypeptide(L)'
;MEDNKYTIPGTIIKIGGVLGAVFAEAGGFLGGKLTPLLGFGSGLLLSQITHIADNLTKETIQNWVKRNFVDPPRKGRFYDENQVARILIFNALRRAVELEDIRLLLQYVNDFSKGTLSEKELFELFNGAVVKTKGIAPGDVEGYEKAAGEELAKSLKQKEGDASKIKEVIFIMLTAYQSSLLKQKADELIFKLKATV
;
A
#
# COMPACT_ATOMS: atom_id res chain seq x y z
N MET A 1 -13.18 -11.14 23.50
CA MET A 1 -11.83 -11.33 22.95
C MET A 1 -11.74 -10.41 21.76
N GLU A 2 -11.00 -9.31 21.88
CA GLU A 2 -10.90 -8.31 20.82
C GLU A 2 -10.07 -8.86 19.66
N ASP A 3 -10.69 -8.98 18.48
CA ASP A 3 -10.00 -9.30 17.24
C ASP A 3 -8.98 -8.21 16.94
N ASN A 4 -7.70 -8.55 17.07
CA ASN A 4 -6.58 -7.64 16.92
C ASN A 4 -6.41 -7.27 15.42
N LYS A 5 -7.11 -6.27 14.92
CA LYS A 5 -7.07 -5.89 13.49
C LYS A 5 -5.82 -5.07 13.17
N TYR A 6 -4.89 -5.63 12.39
CA TYR A 6 -3.83 -4.84 11.74
C TYR A 6 -4.39 -4.16 10.50
N THR A 7 -4.23 -2.83 10.42
CA THR A 7 -4.62 -2.02 9.27
C THR A 7 -3.37 -1.65 8.48
N ILE A 8 -3.26 -2.16 7.26
CA ILE A 8 -2.27 -1.74 6.25
C ILE A 8 -2.99 -0.80 5.27
N PRO A 9 -2.29 0.08 4.55
CA PRO A 9 -2.90 0.90 3.50
C PRO A 9 -3.82 0.13 2.55
N GLY A 10 -5.12 0.43 2.62
CA GLY A 10 -6.16 -0.13 1.77
C GLY A 10 -6.53 -1.58 2.10
N THR A 11 -6.14 -2.09 3.28
CA THR A 11 -6.31 -3.50 3.65
C THR A 11 -6.68 -3.68 5.12
N ILE A 12 -7.83 -4.30 5.36
CA ILE A 12 -8.14 -4.94 6.64
C ILE A 12 -7.74 -6.41 6.52
N ILE A 13 -6.69 -6.85 7.22
CA ILE A 13 -6.39 -8.28 7.32
C ILE A 13 -7.48 -8.91 8.22
N LYS A 14 -8.33 -9.77 7.66
CA LYS A 14 -9.18 -10.65 8.48
C LYS A 14 -8.28 -11.66 9.18
N ILE A 15 -8.08 -11.47 10.49
CA ILE A 15 -7.35 -12.42 11.35
C ILE A 15 -8.26 -13.61 11.62
N GLY A 16 -8.42 -14.48 10.62
CA GLY A 16 -9.10 -15.76 10.75
C GLY A 16 -8.21 -16.86 10.22
N GLY A 17 -7.79 -17.77 11.11
CA GLY A 17 -6.91 -18.90 10.79
C GLY A 17 -5.42 -18.62 10.97
N VAL A 18 -4.59 -19.65 10.77
CA VAL A 18 -3.12 -19.71 10.99
C VAL A 18 -2.36 -18.47 10.51
N LEU A 19 -2.86 -17.83 9.46
CA LEU A 19 -2.32 -16.63 8.85
C LEU A 19 -2.53 -15.34 9.64
N GLY A 20 -3.63 -15.22 10.38
CA GLY A 20 -3.92 -14.06 11.21
C GLY A 20 -2.93 -13.88 12.36
N ALA A 21 -2.53 -14.98 13.02
CA ALA A 21 -1.51 -14.95 14.06
C ALA A 21 -0.13 -14.53 13.52
N VAL A 22 0.17 -14.88 12.27
CA VAL A 22 1.43 -14.54 11.59
C VAL A 22 1.55 -13.04 11.32
N PHE A 23 0.45 -12.35 11.02
CA PHE A 23 0.43 -10.90 10.78
C PHE A 23 0.33 -10.06 12.05
N ALA A 24 -0.31 -10.55 13.11
CA ALA A 24 -0.49 -9.80 14.36
C ALA A 24 0.80 -9.62 15.19
N GLU A 25 1.77 -10.54 15.05
CA GLU A 25 3.06 -10.48 15.77
C GLU A 25 4.17 -9.76 15.00
N ALA A 26 3.97 -9.38 13.73
CA ALA A 26 5.05 -8.98 12.84
C ALA A 26 5.17 -7.45 12.71
N GLY A 27 6.15 -6.86 13.41
CA GLY A 27 6.57 -5.46 13.29
C GLY A 27 7.30 -5.13 11.97
N GLY A 28 6.75 -5.56 10.83
CA GLY A 28 7.30 -5.29 9.50
C GLY A 28 6.45 -5.98 8.43
N PHE A 29 5.95 -5.21 7.46
CA PHE A 29 5.02 -5.72 6.44
C PHE A 29 5.67 -6.73 5.47
N LEU A 30 6.98 -6.61 5.18
CA LEU A 30 7.69 -7.51 4.25
C LEU A 30 8.87 -8.28 4.89
N GLY A 31 9.26 -7.92 6.12
CA GLY A 31 10.43 -8.47 6.79
C GLY A 31 10.16 -9.80 7.50
N GLY A 32 10.11 -10.89 6.73
CA GLY A 32 10.40 -12.23 7.25
C GLY A 32 9.25 -13.23 7.35
N LYS A 33 7.98 -12.82 7.23
CA LYS A 33 6.83 -13.75 7.37
C LYS A 33 5.79 -13.75 6.23
N LEU A 34 6.01 -13.00 5.14
CA LEU A 34 5.37 -13.35 3.85
C LEU A 34 6.09 -14.52 3.17
N THR A 35 7.34 -14.80 3.55
CA THR A 35 8.20 -15.88 3.03
C THR A 35 7.56 -17.27 3.03
N PRO A 36 6.74 -17.67 4.02
CA PRO A 36 6.02 -18.95 3.98
C PRO A 36 4.78 -18.95 3.06
N LEU A 37 4.18 -17.78 2.77
CA LEU A 37 3.07 -17.66 1.80
C LEU A 37 3.55 -17.51 0.35
N LEU A 38 4.68 -16.83 0.20
CA LEU A 38 5.51 -16.76 -0.98
C LEU A 38 6.24 -18.10 -1.11
N GLY A 39 5.50 -19.17 -1.39
CA GLY A 39 6.06 -20.49 -1.63
C GLY A 39 7.35 -20.36 -2.46
N PHE A 40 8.48 -20.58 -1.78
CA PHE A 40 9.84 -20.54 -2.29
C PHE A 40 10.06 -19.61 -3.51
N GLY A 41 10.14 -18.30 -3.27
CA GLY A 41 10.74 -17.35 -4.23
C GLY A 41 10.03 -17.17 -5.58
N SER A 42 8.76 -17.57 -5.69
CA SER A 42 8.03 -17.59 -6.97
C SER A 42 7.03 -16.44 -7.19
N GLY A 43 6.71 -15.62 -6.18
CA GLY A 43 5.75 -14.51 -6.25
C GLY A 43 4.35 -14.88 -5.71
N LEU A 44 3.34 -14.03 -5.93
CA LEU A 44 1.94 -14.26 -5.52
C LEU A 44 1.01 -14.46 -6.72
N LEU A 45 0.06 -15.37 -6.58
CA LEU A 45 -1.08 -15.49 -7.49
C LEU A 45 -2.11 -14.41 -7.24
N LEU A 46 -2.88 -14.07 -8.27
CA LEU A 46 -3.95 -13.07 -8.18
C LEU A 46 -4.95 -13.36 -7.05
N SER A 47 -5.31 -14.64 -6.85
CA SER A 47 -6.21 -15.05 -5.76
C SER A 47 -5.64 -14.78 -4.38
N GLN A 48 -4.32 -14.91 -4.20
CA GLN A 48 -3.64 -14.61 -2.94
C GLN A 48 -3.62 -13.10 -2.70
N ILE A 49 -3.32 -12.31 -3.73
CA ILE A 49 -3.33 -10.84 -3.67
C ILE A 49 -4.73 -10.33 -3.29
N THR A 50 -5.79 -10.82 -3.94
CA THR A 50 -7.17 -10.42 -3.62
C THR A 50 -7.67 -10.93 -2.27
N HIS A 51 -7.05 -11.98 -1.72
CA HIS A 51 -7.39 -12.47 -0.39
C HIS A 51 -6.77 -11.60 0.71
N ILE A 52 -5.57 -11.07 0.48
CA ILE A 52 -4.92 -10.18 1.43
C ILE A 52 -5.39 -8.74 1.29
N ALA A 53 -5.68 -8.25 0.07
CA ALA A 53 -6.07 -6.86 -0.18
C ALA A 53 -7.59 -6.69 -0.10
N ASP A 54 -8.05 -5.90 0.87
CA ASP A 54 -9.48 -5.71 1.08
C ASP A 54 -10.13 -4.93 -0.07
N ASN A 55 -11.37 -5.28 -0.42
CA ASN A 55 -12.15 -4.71 -1.51
C ASN A 55 -11.49 -4.73 -2.91
N LEU A 56 -10.46 -5.56 -3.12
CA LEU A 56 -9.77 -5.70 -4.42
C LEU A 56 -10.20 -7.00 -5.11
N THR A 57 -10.75 -6.89 -6.32
CA THR A 57 -11.20 -8.04 -7.11
C THR A 57 -10.18 -8.44 -8.18
N LYS A 58 -10.26 -9.68 -8.65
CA LYS A 58 -9.39 -10.18 -9.74
C LYS A 58 -9.60 -9.37 -11.03
N GLU A 59 -10.86 -9.06 -11.33
CA GLU A 59 -11.27 -8.29 -12.51
C GLU A 59 -10.70 -6.87 -12.46
N THR A 60 -10.62 -6.27 -11.27
CA THR A 60 -10.03 -4.94 -11.06
C THR A 60 -8.55 -4.94 -11.44
N ILE A 61 -7.78 -5.89 -10.90
CA ILE A 61 -6.34 -6.00 -11.22
C ILE A 61 -6.15 -6.35 -12.69
N GLN A 62 -6.97 -7.25 -13.25
CA GLN A 62 -6.91 -7.57 -14.69
C GLN A 62 -7.21 -6.36 -15.57
N ASN A 63 -8.13 -5.49 -15.17
CA ASN A 63 -8.40 -4.23 -15.86
C ASN A 63 -7.17 -3.30 -15.81
N TRP A 64 -6.49 -3.22 -14.66
CA TRP A 64 -5.25 -2.46 -14.54
C TRP A 64 -4.13 -3.01 -15.43
N VAL A 65 -4.03 -4.33 -15.56
CA VAL A 65 -3.09 -4.97 -16.50
C VAL A 65 -3.44 -4.63 -17.95
N LYS A 66 -4.71 -4.76 -18.35
CA LYS A 66 -5.18 -4.42 -19.71
C LYS A 66 -4.93 -2.94 -20.07
N ARG A 67 -5.01 -2.04 -19.09
CA ARG A 67 -4.78 -0.59 -19.25
C ARG A 67 -3.32 -0.17 -19.04
N ASN A 68 -2.39 -1.12 -18.84
CA ASN A 68 -0.96 -0.88 -18.61
C ASN A 68 -0.66 -0.02 -17.37
N PHE A 69 -1.48 -0.11 -16.32
CA PHE A 69 -1.16 0.46 -15.01
C PHE A 69 -0.32 -0.47 -14.15
N VAL A 70 -0.51 -1.78 -14.32
CA VAL A 70 0.22 -2.84 -13.62
C VAL A 70 0.75 -3.81 -14.65
N ASP A 71 1.98 -4.29 -14.47
CA ASP A 71 2.58 -5.27 -15.38
C ASP A 71 1.84 -6.63 -15.29
N PRO A 72 1.69 -7.37 -16.39
CA PRO A 72 1.21 -8.75 -16.35
C PRO A 72 2.18 -9.65 -15.54
N PRO A 73 1.73 -10.78 -14.98
CA PRO A 73 2.57 -11.67 -14.17
C PRO A 73 3.82 -12.11 -14.94
N ARG A 74 5.00 -12.01 -14.31
CA ARG A 74 6.30 -12.22 -14.97
C ARG A 74 6.72 -13.68 -15.08
N LYS A 75 6.33 -14.53 -14.12
CA LYS A 75 6.66 -15.96 -14.11
C LYS A 75 5.38 -16.78 -14.09
N GLY A 76 4.93 -17.21 -15.26
CA GLY A 76 3.68 -17.94 -15.40
C GLY A 76 2.49 -17.10 -14.92
N ARG A 77 1.91 -17.46 -13.76
CA ARG A 77 0.75 -16.75 -13.16
C ARG A 77 1.11 -15.91 -11.93
N PHE A 78 2.39 -15.83 -11.59
CA PHE A 78 2.86 -15.18 -10.37
C PHE A 78 3.30 -13.73 -10.64
N TYR A 79 2.89 -12.86 -9.73
CA TYR A 79 3.34 -11.48 -9.60
C TYR A 79 4.50 -11.43 -8.61
N ASP A 80 5.61 -10.81 -8.98
CA ASP A 80 6.75 -10.64 -8.06
C ASP A 80 6.48 -9.57 -6.98
N GLU A 81 7.45 -9.38 -6.07
CA GLU A 81 7.33 -8.44 -4.95
C GLU A 81 7.07 -6.99 -5.39
N ASN A 82 7.68 -6.54 -6.49
CA ASN A 82 7.48 -5.19 -7.00
C ASN A 82 6.08 -5.05 -7.62
N GLN A 83 5.66 -6.05 -8.40
CA GLN A 83 4.32 -6.05 -8.99
C GLN A 83 3.24 -6.05 -7.91
N VAL A 84 3.43 -6.85 -6.84
CA VAL A 84 2.52 -6.87 -5.70
C VAL A 84 2.52 -5.51 -4.99
N ALA A 85 3.68 -4.92 -4.73
CA ALA A 85 3.79 -3.61 -4.10
C ALA A 85 3.03 -2.54 -4.90
N ARG A 86 3.22 -2.47 -6.23
CA ARG A 86 2.44 -1.57 -7.10
C ARG A 86 0.95 -1.80 -6.99
N ILE A 87 0.49 -3.06 -7.04
CA ILE A 87 -0.95 -3.38 -6.90
C ILE A 87 -1.50 -2.85 -5.57
N LEU A 88 -0.75 -2.99 -4.48
CA LEU A 88 -1.17 -2.52 -3.16
C LEU A 88 -1.17 -0.99 -3.07
N ILE A 89 -0.20 -0.29 -3.67
CA ILE A 89 -0.21 1.17 -3.77
C ILE A 89 -1.46 1.63 -4.54
N PHE A 90 -1.72 1.04 -5.70
CA PHE A 90 -2.92 1.36 -6.49
C PHE A 90 -4.19 1.13 -5.68
N ASN A 91 -4.32 -0.02 -5.01
CA ASN A 91 -5.50 -0.30 -4.19
C ASN A 91 -5.67 0.69 -3.02
N ALA A 92 -4.59 1.12 -2.39
CA ALA A 92 -4.61 2.05 -1.27
C ALA A 92 -5.09 3.46 -1.68
N LEU A 93 -4.81 3.89 -2.92
CA LEU A 93 -5.01 5.27 -3.35
C LEU A 93 -6.19 5.47 -4.31
N ARG A 94 -6.63 4.42 -5.04
CA ARG A 94 -7.63 4.50 -6.12
C ARG A 94 -9.01 5.07 -5.77
N ARG A 95 -9.33 5.22 -4.48
CA ARG A 95 -10.61 5.79 -4.04
C ARG A 95 -10.56 7.32 -3.97
N ALA A 96 -9.36 7.90 -3.87
CA ALA A 96 -9.15 9.33 -3.75
C ALA A 96 -8.35 9.93 -4.91
N VAL A 97 -7.61 9.11 -5.67
CA VAL A 97 -6.70 9.56 -6.73
C VAL A 97 -6.99 8.76 -8.01
N GLU A 98 -6.94 9.43 -9.16
CA GLU A 98 -7.07 8.79 -10.47
C GLU A 98 -5.90 7.82 -10.72
N LEU A 99 -6.13 6.76 -11.51
CA LEU A 99 -5.11 5.72 -11.73
C LEU A 99 -3.89 6.28 -12.48
N GLU A 100 -4.14 7.22 -13.39
CA GLU A 100 -3.14 7.99 -14.13
C GLU A 100 -2.25 8.81 -13.20
N ASP A 101 -2.82 9.47 -12.19
CA ASP A 101 -2.07 10.23 -11.18
C ASP A 101 -1.28 9.31 -10.25
N ILE A 102 -1.84 8.15 -9.84
CA ILE A 102 -1.07 7.16 -9.06
C ILE A 102 0.15 6.69 -9.86
N ARG A 103 -0.02 6.41 -11.16
CA ARG A 103 1.10 6.06 -12.04
C ARG A 103 2.13 7.19 -12.12
N LEU A 104 1.69 8.44 -12.21
CA LEU A 104 2.56 9.61 -12.22
C LEU A 104 3.37 9.74 -10.92
N LEU A 105 2.75 9.51 -9.75
CA LEU A 105 3.46 9.51 -8.45
C LEU A 105 4.57 8.44 -8.41
N LEU A 106 4.28 7.22 -8.89
CA LEU A 106 5.29 6.17 -8.98
C LEU A 106 6.43 6.53 -9.93
N GLN A 107 6.10 7.16 -11.06
CA GLN A 107 7.11 7.64 -12.01
C GLN A 107 7.98 8.74 -11.39
N TYR A 108 7.40 9.70 -10.68
CA TYR A 108 8.17 10.73 -9.97
C TYR A 108 9.15 10.13 -8.98
N VAL A 109 8.72 9.13 -8.19
CA VAL A 109 9.63 8.44 -7.27
C VAL A 109 10.76 7.74 -8.01
N ASN A 110 10.45 7.05 -9.11
CA ASN A 110 11.48 6.42 -9.94
C ASN A 110 12.49 7.46 -10.46
N ASP A 111 12.02 8.58 -10.98
CA ASP A 111 12.88 9.61 -11.58
C ASP A 111 13.74 10.32 -10.50
N PHE A 112 13.13 10.67 -9.36
CA PHE A 112 13.85 11.30 -8.25
C PHE A 112 14.80 10.35 -7.53
N SER A 113 14.55 9.04 -7.55
CA SER A 113 15.48 8.01 -7.05
C SER A 113 16.48 7.51 -8.09
N LYS A 114 16.45 8.07 -9.32
CA LYS A 114 17.25 7.60 -10.47
C LYS A 114 17.10 6.09 -10.73
N GLY A 115 15.92 5.54 -10.45
CA GLY A 115 15.62 4.11 -10.59
C GLY A 115 16.22 3.21 -9.50
N THR A 116 16.81 3.77 -8.44
CA THR A 116 17.44 3.00 -7.36
C THR A 116 16.46 2.55 -6.27
N LEU A 117 15.25 3.12 -6.24
CA LEU A 117 14.20 2.74 -5.32
C LEU A 117 13.19 1.84 -6.03
N SER A 118 13.13 0.58 -5.59
CA SER A 118 12.15 -0.39 -6.10
C SER A 118 10.75 -0.10 -5.55
N GLU A 119 9.71 -0.60 -6.23
CA GLU A 119 8.31 -0.41 -5.80
C GLU A 119 8.03 -1.07 -4.46
N LYS A 120 8.71 -2.20 -4.19
CA LYS A 120 8.72 -2.85 -2.89
C LYS A 120 9.21 -1.90 -1.79
N GLU A 121 10.38 -1.30 -1.97
CA GLU A 121 10.97 -0.39 -0.99
C GLU A 121 10.11 0.87 -0.80
N LEU A 122 9.56 1.43 -1.89
CA LEU A 122 8.60 2.53 -1.79
C LEU A 122 7.38 2.14 -0.96
N PHE A 123 6.82 0.96 -1.19
CA PHE A 123 5.69 0.48 -0.40
C PHE A 123 6.06 0.31 1.08
N GLU A 124 7.24 -0.20 1.40
CA GLU A 124 7.72 -0.33 2.79
C GLU A 124 7.83 1.03 3.47
N LEU A 125 8.44 2.02 2.80
CA LEU A 125 8.55 3.40 3.31
C LEU A 125 7.17 4.03 3.51
N PHE A 126 6.28 3.88 2.53
CA PHE A 126 4.91 4.39 2.60
C PHE A 126 4.13 3.74 3.75
N ASN A 127 4.21 2.42 3.92
CA ASN A 127 3.56 1.70 5.00
C ASN A 127 4.11 2.10 6.38
N GLY A 128 5.44 2.23 6.50
CA GLY A 128 6.08 2.72 7.73
C GLY A 128 5.60 4.12 8.11
N ALA A 129 5.47 5.00 7.10
CA ALA A 129 4.91 6.33 7.31
C ALA A 129 3.45 6.28 7.77
N VAL A 130 2.60 5.44 7.16
CA VAL A 130 1.19 5.27 7.59
C VAL A 130 1.07 4.84 9.05
N VAL A 131 1.92 3.91 9.50
CA VAL A 131 1.92 3.44 10.89
C VAL A 131 2.27 4.58 11.84
N LYS A 132 3.27 5.40 11.49
CA LYS A 132 3.75 6.51 12.33
C LYS A 132 2.80 7.69 12.35
N THR A 133 2.08 7.94 11.27
CA THR A 133 1.12 9.05 11.19
C THR A 133 -0.29 8.65 11.64
N LYS A 134 -0.43 7.51 12.34
CA LYS A 134 -1.70 7.09 12.93
C LYS A 134 -2.19 8.14 13.92
N GLY A 135 -3.41 8.64 13.70
CA GLY A 135 -4.03 9.69 14.52
C GLY A 135 -3.69 11.13 14.09
N ILE A 136 -2.81 11.31 13.10
CA ILE A 136 -2.55 12.61 12.48
C ILE A 136 -3.67 12.93 11.49
N ALA A 137 -4.11 14.19 11.49
CA ALA A 137 -5.19 14.64 10.63
C ALA A 137 -4.81 14.51 9.13
N PRO A 138 -5.79 14.20 8.25
CA PRO A 138 -5.55 14.20 6.81
C PRO A 138 -5.08 15.56 6.30
N GLY A 139 -3.96 15.58 5.58
CA GLY A 139 -3.34 16.79 5.04
C GLY A 139 -2.47 17.57 6.03
N ASP A 140 -2.28 17.10 7.26
CA ASP A 140 -1.35 17.73 8.22
C ASP A 140 0.10 17.36 7.88
N VAL A 141 0.65 18.04 6.88
CA VAL A 141 2.02 17.82 6.37
C VAL A 141 3.06 18.06 7.45
N GLU A 142 2.86 19.04 8.34
CA GLU A 142 3.76 19.27 9.47
C GLU A 142 3.71 18.10 10.48
N GLY A 143 2.52 17.56 10.74
CA GLY A 143 2.34 16.36 11.54
C GLY A 143 3.06 15.17 10.93
N TYR A 144 2.94 14.95 9.61
CA TYR A 144 3.66 13.88 8.92
C TYR A 144 5.18 14.05 9.02
N GLU A 145 5.68 15.27 8.83
CA GLU A 145 7.11 15.57 8.94
C GLU A 145 7.62 15.28 10.36
N LYS A 146 6.89 15.70 11.40
CA LYS A 146 7.25 15.44 12.81
C LYS A 146 7.25 13.94 13.14
N ALA A 147 6.32 13.17 12.59
CA ALA A 147 6.16 11.76 12.95
C ALA A 147 7.02 10.80 12.13
N ALA A 148 7.20 11.06 10.84
CA ALA A 148 7.85 10.15 9.89
C ALA A 148 9.04 10.76 9.13
N GLY A 149 9.21 12.09 9.13
CA GLY A 149 10.20 12.79 8.31
C GLY A 149 11.65 12.37 8.57
N GLU A 150 12.04 12.26 9.85
CA GLU A 150 13.41 11.87 10.21
C GLU A 150 13.74 10.44 9.76
N GLU A 151 12.82 9.48 9.92
CA GLU A 151 13.05 8.10 9.51
C GLU A 151 13.08 7.95 8.00
N LEU A 152 12.16 8.61 7.28
CA LEU A 152 12.18 8.66 5.82
C LEU A 152 13.49 9.25 5.31
N ALA A 153 13.96 10.35 5.91
CA ALA A 153 15.24 10.95 5.55
C ALA A 153 16.42 10.00 5.79
N LYS A 154 16.45 9.29 6.93
CA LYS A 154 17.48 8.28 7.23
C LYS A 154 17.49 7.14 6.22
N SER A 155 16.32 6.58 5.91
CA SER A 155 16.19 5.47 4.97
C SER A 155 16.54 5.86 3.54
N LEU A 156 16.21 7.10 3.13
CA LEU A 156 16.52 7.62 1.80
C LEU A 156 17.96 8.12 1.66
N LYS A 157 18.67 8.41 2.76
CA LYS A 157 20.06 8.92 2.72
C LYS A 157 21.05 7.98 2.02
N GLN A 158 20.77 6.68 2.04
CA GLN A 158 21.61 5.67 1.38
C GLN A 158 21.25 5.45 -0.11
N LYS A 159 20.21 6.14 -0.60
CA LYS A 159 19.74 6.04 -1.99
C LYS A 159 20.29 7.19 -2.81
N GLU A 160 20.56 6.93 -4.08
CA GLU A 160 20.87 8.00 -5.03
C GLU A 160 19.58 8.76 -5.34
N GLY A 161 19.62 10.10 -5.33
CA GLY A 161 18.46 10.89 -5.71
C GLY A 161 18.12 12.06 -4.79
N ASP A 162 16.97 12.68 -5.06
CA ASP A 162 16.40 13.75 -4.24
C ASP A 162 15.46 13.16 -3.18
N ALA A 163 16.02 12.85 -2.01
CA ALA A 163 15.27 12.32 -0.88
C ALA A 163 14.12 13.25 -0.41
N SER A 164 14.27 14.56 -0.58
CA SER A 164 13.24 15.53 -0.21
C SER A 164 12.01 15.38 -1.10
N LYS A 165 12.24 15.26 -2.42
CA LYS A 165 11.17 15.05 -3.40
C LYS A 165 10.47 13.70 -3.23
N ILE A 166 11.22 12.63 -2.94
CA ILE A 166 10.61 11.32 -2.67
C ILE A 166 9.74 11.38 -1.40
N LYS A 167 10.22 12.05 -0.35
CA LYS A 167 9.44 12.27 0.88
C LYS A 167 8.16 13.06 0.62
N GLU A 168 8.23 14.11 -0.19
CA GLU A 168 7.08 14.90 -0.62
C GLU A 168 6.02 14.01 -1.31
N VAL A 169 6.43 13.12 -2.22
CA VAL A 169 5.52 12.15 -2.85
C VAL A 169 4.91 11.20 -1.83
N ILE A 170 5.68 10.69 -0.87
CA ILE A 170 5.15 9.84 0.20
C ILE A 170 4.08 10.58 1.02
N PHE A 171 4.25 11.86 1.31
CA PHE A 171 3.24 12.66 2.03
C PHE A 171 1.98 12.91 1.20
N ILE A 172 2.11 13.07 -0.12
CA ILE A 172 0.95 13.09 -1.03
C ILE A 172 0.21 11.75 -0.95
N MET A 173 0.93 10.62 -1.02
CA MET A 173 0.35 9.28 -0.88
C MET A 173 -0.34 9.08 0.48
N LEU A 174 0.23 9.57 1.58
CA LEU A 174 -0.38 9.53 2.91
C LEU A 174 -1.72 10.27 2.93
N THR A 175 -1.74 11.49 2.40
CA THR A 175 -2.94 12.33 2.32
C THR A 175 -4.03 11.63 1.51
N ALA A 176 -3.67 11.11 0.33
CA ALA A 176 -4.56 10.39 -0.56
C ALA A 176 -5.10 9.09 0.08
N TYR A 177 -4.26 8.36 0.81
CA TYR A 177 -4.67 7.17 1.54
C TYR A 177 -5.67 7.50 2.64
N GLN A 178 -5.41 8.51 3.46
CA GLN A 178 -6.34 8.93 4.51
C GLN A 178 -7.67 9.43 3.93
N SER A 179 -7.64 10.15 2.80
CA SER A 179 -8.86 10.49 2.04
C SER A 179 -9.61 9.26 1.55
N SER A 180 -8.90 8.22 1.10
CA SER A 180 -9.50 6.95 0.67
C SER A 180 -10.21 6.23 1.82
N LEU A 181 -9.64 6.27 3.03
CA LEU A 181 -10.29 5.75 4.25
C LEU A 181 -11.55 6.54 4.62
N LEU A 182 -11.48 7.88 4.57
CA LEU A 182 -12.65 8.74 4.82
C LEU A 182 -13.76 8.48 3.81
N LYS A 183 -13.42 8.33 2.53
CA LYS A 183 -14.36 8.01 1.46
C LYS A 183 -15.01 6.65 1.68
N GLN A 184 -14.22 5.62 2.03
CA GLN A 184 -14.75 4.31 2.39
C GLN A 184 -15.73 4.41 3.57
N LYS A 185 -15.38 5.18 4.61
CA LYS A 185 -16.23 5.36 5.78
C LYS A 185 -17.57 6.01 5.41
N ALA A 186 -17.54 7.03 4.55
CA ALA A 186 -18.76 7.67 4.05
C ALA A 186 -19.63 6.68 3.26
N ASP A 187 -19.04 5.89 2.37
CA ASP A 187 -19.75 4.88 1.58
C ASP A 187 -20.40 3.81 2.48
N GLU A 188 -19.72 3.37 3.55
CA GLU A 188 -20.27 2.45 4.56
C GLU A 188 -21.47 3.05 5.30
N LEU A 189 -21.42 4.33 5.69
CA LEU A 189 -22.52 5.02 6.37
C LEU A 189 -23.74 5.16 5.44
N ILE A 190 -23.53 5.50 4.17
CA ILE A 190 -24.58 5.57 3.16
C ILE A 190 -25.22 4.19 2.94
N PHE A 191 -24.40 3.14 2.84
CA PHE A 191 -24.90 1.78 2.66
C PHE A 191 -25.80 1.35 3.83
N LYS A 192 -25.41 1.66 5.07
CA LYS A 192 -26.23 1.39 6.26
C LYS A 192 -27.58 2.09 6.21
N LEU A 193 -27.61 3.37 5.83
CA LEU A 193 -28.87 4.12 5.69
C LEU A 193 -29.79 3.52 4.63
N LYS A 194 -29.23 3.08 3.49
CA LYS A 194 -30.01 2.42 2.42
C LYS A 194 -30.58 1.07 2.83
N ALA A 195 -29.94 0.35 3.76
CA ALA A 195 -30.42 -0.95 4.23
C ALA A 195 -31.55 -0.85 5.28
N THR A 196 -31.80 0.34 5.82
CA THR A 196 -32.88 0.63 6.77
C THR A 196 -34.18 1.13 6.12
N VAL A 197 -34.18 1.36 4.81
CA VAL A 197 -35.35 1.77 4.00
C VAL A 197 -35.79 0.60 3.15
#